data_AF-A0A7R8WTV7-F1
#
_entry.id   AF-A0A7R8WTV7-F1
#
_cell.length_a   1.000
_cell.length_b   1.000
_cell.length_c   1.000
_cell.angle_alpha   90.00
_cell.angle_beta   90.00
_cell.angle_gamma   90.00
#
_symmetry.space_group_name_H-M   'P 1'
#
loop_
_entity.id
_entity.type
_entity.pdbx_description
1 polymer ?
#
loop_
_entity_poly.entity_id
_entity_poly.type
_entity_poly.pdbx_seq_one_letter_code
_entity_poly.pdbx_strand_id
1 'polypeptide(L)' 'EREGIVFIGPPSTAIVEMGDKLESKRIAKDAAVNRIEGFDGEIRDLNHCLEIASQIGYPIMMKASAGGGGKGMR' A
#
# COMPACT_ATOMS: atom_id res chain seq x y z
N GLU A 1 23.37 6.33 3.82
CA GLU A 1 24.24 5.97 2.68
C GLU A 1 25.20 7.10 2.31
N ARG A 2 24.73 8.31 1.97
CA ARG A 2 25.60 9.43 1.54
C ARG A 2 26.73 9.79 2.52
N GLU A 3 26.47 9.70 3.81
CA GLU A 3 27.44 10.06 4.87
C GLU A 3 28.37 8.91 5.29
N GLY A 4 28.38 7.76 4.58
CA GLY A 4 29.24 6.61 4.90
C GLY A 4 28.90 5.88 6.21
N ILE A 5 27.83 6.27 6.89
CA ILE A 5 27.33 5.58 8.08
C ILE A 5 26.56 4.32 7.67
N VAL A 6 26.94 3.18 8.26
CA VAL A 6 26.25 1.90 8.07
C VAL A 6 24.88 1.93 8.73
N PHE A 7 23.84 1.70 7.95
CA PHE A 7 22.48 1.48 8.43
C PHE A 7 22.21 -0.02 8.52
N ILE A 8 21.81 -0.51 9.70
CA ILE A 8 21.45 -1.93 9.88
C ILE A 8 19.99 -2.10 9.47
N GLY A 9 19.78 -2.41 8.19
CA GLY A 9 18.46 -2.59 7.60
C GLY A 9 18.53 -2.61 6.07
N PRO A 10 17.38 -2.60 5.40
CA PRO A 10 17.33 -2.50 3.94
C PRO A 10 17.87 -1.15 3.44
N PRO A 11 18.24 -1.06 2.15
CA PRO A 11 18.68 0.19 1.54
C PRO A 11 17.58 1.25 1.58
N SER A 12 17.97 2.52 1.54
CA SER A 12 17.04 3.64 1.68
C SER A 12 15.91 3.63 0.63
N THR A 13 16.21 3.22 -0.59
CA THR A 13 15.24 3.08 -1.69
C THR A 13 14.17 2.05 -1.38
N ALA A 14 14.56 0.87 -0.88
CA ALA A 14 13.62 -0.18 -0.52
C ALA A 14 12.68 0.25 0.63
N ILE A 15 13.17 1.06 1.58
CA ILE A 15 12.33 1.61 2.65
C ILE A 15 11.25 2.54 2.08
N VAL A 16 11.61 3.40 1.14
CA VAL A 16 10.67 4.34 0.50
C VAL A 16 9.65 3.57 -0.35
N GLU A 17 10.12 2.68 -1.21
CA GLU A 17 9.27 1.87 -2.11
C GLU A 17 8.29 0.99 -1.34
N MET A 18 8.73 0.39 -0.23
CA MET A 18 7.89 -0.49 0.59
C MET A 18 7.03 0.25 1.62
N GLY A 19 7.31 1.53 1.88
CA GLY A 19 6.57 2.33 2.86
C GLY A 19 5.15 2.71 2.41
N ASP A 20 4.95 2.89 1.10
CA ASP A 20 3.65 3.16 0.52
C ASP A 20 2.95 1.85 0.12
N LYS A 21 1.73 1.63 0.62
CA LYS A 21 0.98 0.40 0.35
C LYS A 21 0.51 0.23 -1.10
N LEU A 22 0.33 1.32 -1.84
CA LEU A 22 0.01 1.28 -3.26
C LEU A 22 1.26 0.92 -4.06
N GLU A 23 2.38 1.58 -3.80
CA GLU A 23 3.62 1.32 -4.53
C GLU A 23 4.19 -0.07 -4.24
N SER A 24 4.20 -0.49 -2.97
CA SER A 24 4.60 -1.86 -2.60
C SER A 24 3.75 -2.93 -3.26
N LYS A 25 2.43 -2.70 -3.38
CA LYS A 25 1.53 -3.59 -4.11
C LYS A 25 1.82 -3.61 -5.60
N ARG A 26 2.21 -2.49 -6.21
CA ARG A 26 2.60 -2.43 -7.63
C ARG A 26 3.87 -3.24 -7.87
N ILE A 27 4.88 -3.06 -7.03
CA ILE A 27 6.14 -3.82 -7.08
C ILE A 27 5.87 -5.32 -6.90
N ALA A 28 5.02 -5.70 -5.94
CA ALA A 28 4.64 -7.10 -5.74
C ALA A 28 3.92 -7.70 -6.97
N LYS A 29 3.09 -6.92 -7.67
CA LYS A 29 2.44 -7.32 -8.92
C LYS A 29 3.46 -7.55 -10.03
N ASP A 30 4.38 -6.61 -10.20
CA ASP A 30 5.43 -6.67 -11.22
C ASP A 30 6.39 -7.84 -10.96
N ALA A 31 6.58 -8.21 -9.70
CA ALA A 31 7.33 -9.39 -9.26
C ALA A 31 6.54 -10.72 -9.32
N ALA A 32 5.32 -10.72 -9.87
CA ALA A 32 4.44 -11.89 -9.97
C ALA A 32 4.11 -12.56 -8.61
N VAL A 33 4.07 -11.78 -7.53
CA VAL A 33 3.66 -12.24 -6.20
C VAL A 33 2.14 -12.15 -6.08
N ASN A 34 1.52 -13.18 -5.49
CA ASN A 34 0.08 -13.19 -5.21
C ASN A 34 -0.30 -12.07 -4.22
N ARG A 35 -1.38 -11.34 -4.52
CA ARG A 35 -1.88 -10.24 -3.70
C ARG A 35 -3.36 -10.45 -3.40
N ILE A 36 -3.82 -9.85 -2.30
CA ILE A 36 -5.25 -9.71 -2.04
C ILE A 36 -5.83 -8.74 -3.06
N GLU A 37 -6.88 -9.18 -3.76
CA GLU A 37 -7.60 -8.37 -4.74
C GLU A 37 -8.23 -7.13 -4.08
N GLY A 38 -8.27 -6.03 -4.84
CA GLY A 38 -8.84 -4.77 -4.38
C GLY A 38 -8.49 -3.65 -5.33
N PHE A 39 -8.73 -2.41 -4.88
CA PHE A 39 -8.41 -1.23 -5.66
C PHE A 39 -6.94 -0.83 -5.51
N ASP A 40 -6.26 -0.68 -6.65
CA ASP A 40 -4.82 -0.35 -6.76
C ASP A 40 -4.57 1.17 -6.89
N GLY A 41 -5.56 2.02 -6.59
CA GLY A 41 -5.47 3.47 -6.67
C GLY A 41 -5.86 4.21 -5.40
N GLU A 42 -5.80 5.54 -5.44
CA GLU A 42 -6.24 6.42 -4.36
C GLU A 42 -7.76 6.66 -4.40
N ILE A 43 -8.40 6.57 -3.23
CA ILE A 43 -9.82 6.87 -3.07
C ILE A 43 -9.99 8.38 -2.91
N ARG A 44 -10.44 9.04 -3.98
CA ARG A 44 -10.65 10.50 -4.05
C ARG A 44 -11.73 11.04 -3.10
N ASP A 45 -12.86 10.34 -3.00
CA ASP A 45 -14.02 10.78 -2.23
C ASP A 45 -14.93 9.59 -1.84
N LEU A 46 -16.01 9.90 -1.11
CA LEU A 46 -16.96 8.91 -0.62
C LEU A 46 -17.71 8.19 -1.75
N ASN A 47 -18.10 8.88 -2.80
CA ASN A 47 -18.86 8.26 -3.90
C ASN A 47 -17.99 7.25 -4.64
N HIS A 48 -16.74 7.63 -4.94
CA HIS A 48 -15.74 6.74 -5.51
C HIS A 48 -15.48 5.53 -4.63
N CYS A 49 -15.43 5.72 -3.30
CA CYS A 49 -15.30 4.61 -2.35
C CYS A 49 -16.46 3.62 -2.45
N LEU A 50 -17.69 4.10 -2.55
CA LEU A 50 -18.90 3.26 -2.62
C LEU A 50 -18.97 2.47 -3.94
N GLU A 51 -18.62 3.11 -5.06
CA GLU A 51 -18.50 2.44 -6.36
C GLU A 51 -17.51 1.27 -6.30
N ILE A 52 -16.29 1.53 -5.81
CA ILE A 52 -15.25 0.50 -5.66
C ILE A 52 -15.72 -0.61 -4.71
N ALA A 53 -16.32 -0.25 -3.58
CA ALA A 53 -16.80 -1.23 -2.60
C ALA A 53 -17.86 -2.16 -3.21
N SER A 54 -18.76 -1.62 -4.04
CA SER A 54 -19.78 -2.42 -4.73
C SER A 54 -19.19 -3.36 -5.78
N GLN A 55 -18.10 -2.96 -6.44
CA GLN A 55 -17.40 -3.78 -7.43
C GLN A 55 -16.63 -4.95 -6.81
N ILE A 56 -16.02 -4.72 -5.63
CA ILE A 56 -15.26 -5.75 -4.89
C ILE A 56 -16.21 -6.69 -4.14
N GLY A 57 -17.31 -6.17 -3.58
CA GLY A 57 -18.23 -6.92 -2.74
C GLY A 57 -17.84 -6.90 -1.26
N TYR A 58 -18.85 -6.91 -0.38
CA TYR A 58 -18.67 -6.84 1.07
C TYR A 58 -18.43 -8.22 1.69
N PRO A 59 -17.67 -8.32 2.82
CA PRO A 59 -17.04 -7.22 3.55
C PRO A 59 -15.75 -6.71 2.89
N ILE A 60 -15.49 -5.41 3.02
CA ILE A 60 -14.27 -4.75 2.55
C ILE A 60 -13.43 -4.23 3.71
N MET A 61 -12.16 -3.92 3.43
CA MET A 61 -11.24 -3.32 4.40
C MET A 61 -10.57 -2.08 3.80
N MET A 62 -10.74 -0.94 4.47
CA MET A 62 -10.13 0.33 4.14
C MET A 62 -8.79 0.47 4.88
N LYS A 63 -7.73 0.84 4.16
CA LYS A 63 -6.38 1.04 4.71
C LYS A 63 -5.80 2.37 4.25
N ALA A 64 -5.28 3.17 5.18
CA ALA A 64 -4.46 4.32 4.85
C ALA A 64 -3.16 3.89 4.13
N SER A 65 -2.81 4.58 3.05
CA SER A 65 -1.65 4.28 2.19
C SER A 65 -0.32 4.31 2.97
N ALA A 66 -0.10 5.38 3.74
CA ALA A 66 1.10 5.58 4.58
C ALA A 66 0.93 5.15 6.06
N GLY A 67 -0.13 4.41 6.39
CA GLY A 67 -0.43 4.03 7.78
C GLY A 67 0.34 2.80 8.28
N GLY A 68 0.82 2.82 9.53
CA GLY A 68 1.50 1.70 10.18
C GLY A 68 0.88 1.30 11.53
N GLY A 69 1.22 0.10 12.03
CA GLY A 69 0.85 -0.34 13.39
C GLY A 69 -0.66 -0.48 13.64
N GLY A 70 -1.44 -0.83 12.61
CA GLY A 70 -2.90 -0.99 12.71
C GLY A 70 -3.69 0.33 12.70
N LYS A 71 -3.03 1.49 12.61
CA LYS A 71 -3.71 2.79 12.50
C LYS A 71 -4.21 3.04 11.07
N GLY A 72 -5.40 3.61 10.95
CA GLY A 72 -6.04 3.88 9.65
C GLY A 72 -6.52 2.62 8.93
N MET A 73 -6.87 1.55 9.67
CA MET A 73 -7.52 0.36 9.16
C MET A 73 -8.96 0.31 9.66
N ARG A 74 -9.92 0.18 8.75
CA ARG A 74 -11.36 0.08 9.04
C ARG A 74 -12.02 -0.97 8.19
#